data_AF-A0A9K3PUP6-F1
#
_entry.id   AF-A0A9K3PUP6-F1
#
_cell.length_a   1.000
_cell.length_b   1.000
_cell.length_c   1.000
_cell.angle_alpha   90.00
_cell.angle_beta   90.00
_cell.angle_gamma   90.00
#
_symmetry.space_group_name_H-M   'P 1'
#
loop_
_entity.id
_entity.type
_entity.pdbx_description
1 polymer ?
#
loop_
_entity_poly.entity_id
_entity_poly.type
_entity_poly.pdbx_seq_one_letter_code
_entity_poly.pdbx_strand_id
1 'polypeptide(L)'
;MSSTAAATKGKDAALSLYRSIRKAHRRYLPYEMKELGDSYVKSEFKLFKKVTDPAQLDQFYKGWNQYVDQLLQTARTKESIATGSLDQDSKNIDAVSFGRHLPKDVELSEEQRLQLEKLKEETTKAASGR
;
A
#
# COMPACT_ATOMS: atom_id res chain seq x y z
N MET A 1 -2.80 -37.50 7.90
CA MET A 1 -1.55 -37.00 7.27
C MET A 1 -1.79 -35.93 6.17
N SER A 2 -2.84 -35.08 6.25
CA SER A 2 -3.19 -34.17 5.13
C SER A 2 -2.89 -32.67 5.33
N SER A 3 -2.05 -32.28 6.30
CA SER A 3 -1.89 -30.86 6.65
C SER A 3 -0.71 -30.14 5.95
N THR A 4 0.23 -30.86 5.35
CA THR A 4 1.48 -30.25 4.80
C THR A 4 1.32 -29.62 3.42
N ALA A 5 0.46 -30.16 2.54
CA ALA A 5 0.34 -29.69 1.15
C ALA A 5 -0.41 -28.35 0.98
N ALA A 6 -1.35 -28.03 1.88
CA ALA A 6 -2.04 -26.74 1.85
C ALA A 6 -1.13 -25.59 2.36
N ALA A 7 -0.28 -25.88 3.34
CA ALA A 7 0.63 -24.91 3.93
C ALA A 7 1.79 -24.51 3.00
N THR A 8 2.25 -25.40 2.11
CA THR A 8 3.27 -25.08 1.09
C THR A 8 2.70 -24.15 0.01
N LYS A 9 1.49 -24.44 -0.48
CA LYS A 9 0.79 -23.61 -1.47
C LYS A 9 0.58 -22.15 -1.01
N GLY A 10 0.23 -21.95 0.27
CA GLY A 10 0.10 -20.60 0.84
C GLY A 10 1.42 -19.85 0.97
N LYS A 11 2.51 -20.54 1.34
CA LYS A 11 3.85 -19.94 1.43
C LYS A 11 4.38 -19.52 0.07
N ASP A 12 4.15 -20.33 -0.97
CA ASP A 12 4.57 -20.02 -2.33
C ASP A 12 3.80 -18.82 -2.90
N ALA A 13 2.50 -18.72 -2.60
CA ALA A 13 1.68 -17.57 -2.95
C ALA A 13 2.18 -16.29 -2.26
N ALA A 14 2.48 -16.33 -0.95
CA ALA A 14 3.04 -15.19 -0.22
C ALA A 14 4.39 -14.73 -0.79
N LEU A 15 5.29 -15.68 -1.09
CA LEU A 15 6.59 -15.36 -1.69
C LEU A 15 6.45 -14.75 -3.08
N SER A 16 5.53 -15.27 -3.89
CA SER A 16 5.21 -14.71 -5.21
C SER A 16 4.72 -13.26 -5.09
N LEU A 17 3.74 -13.02 -4.20
CA LEU A 17 3.18 -11.69 -3.98
C LEU A 17 4.24 -10.69 -3.47
N TYR A 18 5.05 -11.11 -2.49
CA TYR A 18 6.16 -10.30 -1.97
C TYR A 18 7.14 -9.88 -3.08
N ARG A 19 7.52 -10.81 -3.96
CA ARG A 19 8.40 -10.52 -5.10
C ARG A 19 7.74 -9.57 -6.10
N SER A 20 6.45 -9.75 -6.38
CA SER A 20 5.68 -8.89 -7.28
C SER A 20 5.62 -7.45 -6.75
N ILE A 21 5.33 -7.26 -5.46
CA ILE A 21 5.32 -5.95 -4.80
C ILE A 21 6.69 -5.28 -4.95
N ARG A 22 7.78 -5.96 -4.57
CA ARG A 22 9.13 -5.38 -4.64
C ARG A 22 9.56 -5.04 -6.07
N LYS A 23 9.15 -5.84 -7.04
CA LYS A 23 9.40 -5.55 -8.46
C LYS A 23 8.63 -4.31 -8.91
N ALA A 24 7.38 -4.16 -8.48
CA ALA A 24 6.58 -2.99 -8.78
C ALA A 24 7.14 -1.73 -8.12
N HIS A 25 7.55 -1.79 -6.84
CA HIS A 25 8.23 -0.69 -6.15
C HIS A 25 9.45 -0.20 -6.92
N ARG A 26 10.34 -1.11 -7.32
CA ARG A 26 11.57 -0.75 -8.06
C ARG A 26 11.28 -0.08 -9.40
N ARG A 27 10.20 -0.46 -10.07
CA ARG A 27 9.88 0.03 -11.42
C ARG A 27 9.08 1.33 -11.41
N TYR A 28 8.20 1.49 -10.43
CA TYR A 28 7.13 2.48 -10.52
C TYR A 28 7.12 3.48 -9.37
N LEU A 29 7.80 3.24 -8.24
CA LEU A 29 7.84 4.19 -7.13
C LEU A 29 9.09 5.09 -7.19
N PRO A 30 8.97 6.38 -6.81
CA PRO A 30 10.11 7.23 -6.50
C PRO A 30 10.95 6.66 -5.35
N TYR A 31 12.21 7.08 -5.27
CA TYR A 31 13.19 6.53 -4.33
C TYR A 31 12.69 6.55 -2.87
N GLU A 32 12.23 7.70 -2.38
CA GLU A 32 11.75 7.88 -1.00
C GLU A 32 10.59 6.94 -0.64
N MET A 33 9.60 6.85 -1.54
CA MET A 33 8.43 5.98 -1.35
C MET A 33 8.81 4.49 -1.40
N LYS A 34 9.76 4.13 -2.26
CA LYS A 34 10.28 2.77 -2.36
C LYS A 34 11.00 2.35 -1.08
N GLU A 35 11.85 3.21 -0.51
CA GLU A 35 12.61 2.87 0.70
C GLU A 35 11.69 2.62 1.89
N LEU A 36 10.76 3.55 2.14
CA LEU A 36 9.75 3.39 3.18
C LEU A 36 8.87 2.15 2.93
N GLY A 37 8.37 2.00 1.70
CA GLY A 37 7.50 0.89 1.31
C GLY A 37 8.18 -0.48 1.44
N ASP A 38 9.43 -0.62 0.99
CA ASP A 38 10.18 -1.89 1.11
C ASP A 38 10.37 -2.30 2.58
N SER A 39 10.62 -1.34 3.47
CA SER A 39 10.74 -1.59 4.90
C SER A 39 9.43 -2.10 5.51
N TYR A 40 8.31 -1.48 5.14
CA TYR A 40 6.98 -1.82 5.61
C TYR A 40 6.49 -3.17 5.10
N VAL A 41 6.62 -3.44 3.79
CA VAL A 41 6.25 -4.74 3.20
C VAL A 41 7.03 -5.86 3.89
N LYS A 42 8.31 -5.63 4.20
CA LYS A 42 9.13 -6.62 4.92
C LYS A 42 8.63 -6.89 6.34
N SER A 43 8.24 -5.86 7.09
CA SER A 43 7.71 -6.04 8.45
C SER A 43 6.36 -6.76 8.43
N GLU A 44 5.46 -6.35 7.55
CA GLU A 44 4.11 -6.93 7.43
C GLU A 44 4.16 -8.39 7.04
N PHE A 45 4.90 -8.76 6.00
CA PHE A 45 5.03 -10.16 5.59
C PHE A 45 5.72 -11.00 6.68
N LYS A 46 6.62 -10.43 7.48
CA LYS A 46 7.23 -11.14 8.61
C LYS A 46 6.22 -11.40 9.72
N LEU A 47 5.37 -10.43 10.03
CA LEU A 47 4.31 -10.55 11.03
C LEU A 47 3.27 -11.61 10.58
N PHE A 48 2.88 -11.56 9.31
CA PHE A 48 1.85 -12.44 8.75
C PHE A 48 2.28 -13.90 8.62
N LYS A 49 3.58 -14.21 8.66
CA LYS A 49 4.08 -15.60 8.67
C LYS A 49 3.57 -16.43 9.86
N LYS A 50 3.15 -15.78 10.96
CA LYS A 50 2.67 -16.45 12.17
C LYS A 50 1.14 -16.51 12.26
N VAL A 51 0.43 -15.81 11.38
CA VAL A 51 -1.03 -15.76 11.39
C VAL A 51 -1.59 -17.04 10.77
N THR A 52 -2.51 -17.69 11.48
CA THR A 52 -3.15 -18.94 11.03
C THR A 52 -4.65 -18.77 10.76
N ASP A 53 -5.23 -17.63 11.11
CA ASP A 53 -6.63 -17.31 10.86
C ASP A 53 -6.88 -17.16 9.34
N PRO A 54 -7.69 -18.03 8.72
CA PRO A 54 -7.97 -17.99 7.28
C PRO A 54 -8.62 -16.69 6.82
N ALA A 55 -9.46 -16.05 7.63
CA ALA A 55 -10.15 -14.82 7.25
C ALA A 55 -9.17 -13.65 7.16
N GLN A 56 -8.26 -13.55 8.13
CA GLN A 56 -7.19 -12.56 8.11
C GLN A 56 -6.23 -12.79 6.94
N LEU A 57 -5.89 -14.05 6.65
CA LEU A 57 -5.06 -14.41 5.49
C LEU A 57 -5.72 -13.98 4.17
N ASP A 58 -7.00 -14.26 3.99
CA ASP A 58 -7.73 -13.86 2.78
C ASP A 58 -7.73 -12.32 2.62
N GLN A 59 -8.07 -11.59 3.69
CA GLN A 59 -8.07 -10.12 3.66
C GLN A 59 -6.67 -9.55 3.37
N PHE A 60 -5.62 -10.16 3.93
CA PHE A 60 -4.23 -9.77 3.67
C PHE A 60 -3.89 -9.94 2.19
N TYR A 61 -4.11 -11.13 1.62
CA TYR A 61 -3.82 -11.35 0.20
C TYR A 61 -4.66 -10.45 -0.70
N LYS A 62 -5.95 -10.27 -0.41
CA LYS A 62 -6.82 -9.38 -1.16
C LYS A 62 -6.30 -7.94 -1.16
N GLY A 63 -5.95 -7.39 0.01
CA GLY A 63 -5.45 -6.03 0.14
C GLY A 63 -4.13 -5.82 -0.60
N TRP A 64 -3.18 -6.75 -0.46
CA TRP A 64 -1.88 -6.65 -1.13
C TRP A 64 -1.95 -6.85 -2.65
N ASN A 65 -2.84 -7.73 -3.15
CA ASN A 65 -3.07 -7.85 -4.59
C ASN A 65 -3.69 -6.57 -5.15
N GLN A 66 -4.71 -6.01 -4.48
CA GLN A 66 -5.32 -4.74 -4.87
C GLN A 66 -4.30 -3.59 -4.89
N TYR A 67 -3.40 -3.54 -3.91
CA TYR A 67 -2.32 -2.56 -3.88
C TYR A 67 -1.39 -2.67 -5.10
N VAL A 68 -0.97 -3.89 -5.46
CA VAL A 68 -0.13 -4.11 -6.65
C VAL A 68 -0.87 -3.70 -7.92
N ASP A 69 -2.14 -4.05 -8.06
CA ASP A 69 -2.96 -3.71 -9.22
C ASP A 69 -3.08 -2.19 -9.39
N GLN A 70 -3.31 -1.45 -8.30
CA GLN A 70 -3.33 0.01 -8.31
C GLN A 70 -1.99 0.60 -8.76
N LEU A 71 -0.87 0.08 -8.24
CA LEU A 71 0.45 0.57 -8.63
C LEU A 71 0.75 0.32 -10.11
N LEU A 72 0.34 -0.83 -10.64
CA LEU A 72 0.45 -1.15 -12.07
C LEU A 72 -0.47 -0.30 -12.93
N GLN A 73 -1.68 0.01 -12.47
CA GLN A 73 -2.61 0.89 -13.17
C GLN A 73 -2.05 2.30 -13.29
N THR A 74 -1.59 2.90 -12.18
CA THR A 74 -0.93 4.21 -12.19
C THR A 74 0.28 4.24 -13.12
N ALA A 75 1.09 3.17 -13.13
CA ALA A 75 2.22 3.05 -14.04
C ALA A 75 1.81 3.03 -15.52
N ARG A 76 0.80 2.23 -15.88
CA ARG A 76 0.27 2.16 -17.25
C ARG A 76 -0.30 3.50 -17.69
N THR A 77 -1.03 4.19 -16.82
CA THR A 77 -1.59 5.51 -17.13
C THR A 77 -0.47 6.53 -17.38
N LYS A 78 0.59 6.53 -16.56
CA LYS A 78 1.77 7.38 -16.79
C LYS A 78 2.44 7.10 -18.13
N GLU A 79 2.61 5.82 -18.47
CA GLU A 79 3.20 5.41 -19.74
C GLU A 79 2.33 5.83 -20.94
N SER A 80 1.01 5.64 -20.88
CA SER A 80 0.10 6.06 -21.95
C SER A 80 0.05 7.57 -22.17
N ILE A 81 0.24 8.36 -21.10
CA ILE A 81 0.38 9.82 -21.20
C ILE A 81 1.71 10.17 -21.85
N ALA A 82 2.80 9.53 -21.42
CA ALA A 82 4.14 9.80 -21.97
C ALA A 82 4.25 9.46 -23.48
N THR A 83 3.50 8.48 -23.97
CA THR A 83 3.45 8.11 -25.40
C THR A 83 2.48 8.93 -26.23
N GLY A 84 1.73 9.86 -25.61
CA GLY A 84 0.73 10.68 -26.31
C GLY A 84 -0.53 9.91 -26.72
N SER A 85 -0.74 8.71 -26.18
CA SER A 85 -1.94 7.89 -26.46
C SER A 85 -3.15 8.28 -25.59
N LEU A 86 -2.94 9.11 -24.57
CA LEU A 86 -3.98 9.71 -23.74
C LEU A 86 -3.73 11.22 -23.63
N ASP A 87 -4.73 12.03 -23.96
CA ASP A 87 -4.68 13.47 -23.69
C ASP A 87 -4.76 13.72 -22.19
N GLN A 88 -3.87 14.59 -21.70
CA GLN A 88 -3.78 14.99 -20.29
C GLN A 88 -4.89 15.99 -19.93
N ASP A 89 -6.10 15.84 -20.47
CA ASP A 89 -7.23 16.65 -20.05
C ASP A 89 -7.59 16.28 -18.60
N SER A 90 -7.78 17.30 -17.77
CA SER A 90 -7.83 17.33 -16.28
C SER A 90 -8.73 16.32 -15.55
N LYS A 91 -9.36 15.38 -16.23
CA LYS A 91 -10.36 14.46 -15.69
C LYS A 91 -9.78 13.31 -14.86
N ASN A 92 -8.46 13.12 -14.76
CA ASN A 92 -7.92 12.06 -13.91
C ASN A 92 -6.49 12.29 -13.38
N ILE A 93 -6.23 13.45 -12.76
CA ILE A 93 -4.96 13.68 -12.02
C ILE A 93 -4.72 12.57 -10.98
N ASP A 94 -5.78 12.04 -10.38
CA ASP A 94 -5.74 10.98 -9.38
C ASP A 94 -5.20 9.65 -9.90
N ALA A 95 -5.41 9.31 -11.18
CA ALA A 95 -4.83 8.10 -11.78
C ALA A 95 -3.32 8.22 -12.03
N VAL A 96 -2.81 9.45 -12.11
CA VAL A 96 -1.40 9.75 -12.42
C VAL A 96 -0.61 10.07 -11.15
N SER A 97 -1.26 10.58 -10.11
CA SER A 97 -0.61 10.82 -8.82
C SER A 97 -0.47 9.53 -8.00
N PHE A 98 0.50 9.49 -7.08
CA PHE A 98 0.56 8.41 -6.10
C PHE A 98 -0.38 8.72 -4.94
N GLY A 99 -1.16 7.72 -4.52
CA GLY A 99 -2.20 7.89 -3.51
C GLY A 99 -3.51 8.40 -4.09
N ARG A 100 -4.55 8.48 -3.24
CA ARG A 100 -5.83 9.11 -3.61
C ARG A 100 -5.85 10.53 -3.13
N HIS A 101 -6.23 11.46 -4.00
CA HIS A 101 -6.45 12.83 -3.58
C HIS A 101 -7.75 12.88 -2.76
N LEU A 102 -7.65 13.33 -1.52
CA LEU A 102 -8.80 13.49 -0.65
C LEU A 102 -9.65 14.69 -1.13
N PRO A 103 -10.98 14.56 -1.19
CA PRO A 103 -11.88 15.70 -1.35
C PRO A 103 -11.63 16.75 -0.27
N LYS A 104 -11.84 18.04 -0.61
CA LYS A 104 -11.63 19.15 0.33
C LYS A 104 -12.60 19.13 1.52
N ASP A 105 -13.72 18.44 1.35
CA ASP A 105 -14.87 18.33 2.24
C ASP A 105 -14.94 16.97 2.96
N VAL A 106 -13.83 16.23 3.04
CA VAL A 106 -13.79 14.98 3.81
C VAL A 106 -14.12 15.22 5.27
N GLU A 107 -15.24 14.62 5.72
CA GLU A 107 -15.60 14.54 7.13
C GLU A 107 -14.83 13.40 7.80
N LEU A 108 -14.08 13.73 8.85
CA LEU A 108 -13.42 12.75 9.71
C LEU A 108 -14.43 12.21 10.72
N SER A 109 -14.40 10.89 10.97
CA SER A 109 -15.15 10.28 12.06
C SER A 109 -14.71 10.84 13.42
N GLU A 110 -15.55 10.71 14.45
CA GLU A 110 -15.18 11.14 15.82
C GLU A 110 -13.87 10.50 16.28
N GLU A 111 -13.69 9.19 16.04
CA GLU A 111 -12.45 8.48 16.37
C GLU A 111 -11.24 9.04 15.62
N GLN A 112 -11.38 9.32 14.32
CA GLN A 112 -10.29 9.88 13.52
C GLN A 112 -9.92 11.29 13.97
N ARG A 113 -10.89 12.10 14.39
CA ARG A 113 -10.65 13.44 14.96
C ARG A 113 -9.87 13.35 16.28
N LEU A 114 -10.25 12.42 17.16
CA LEU A 114 -9.55 12.18 18.43
C LEU A 114 -8.11 11.72 18.21
N GLN A 115 -7.86 10.82 17.27
CA GLN A 115 -6.51 10.40 16.92
C GLN A 115 -5.68 11.54 16.36
N LEU A 116 -6.27 12.40 15.53
CA LEU A 116 -5.61 13.59 15.00
C LEU A 116 -5.25 14.60 16.10
N GLU A 117 -6.14 14.79 17.07
CA GLU A 117 -5.89 15.64 18.25
C GLU A 117 -4.72 15.11 19.08
N LYS A 118 -4.73 13.82 19.39
CA LYS A 118 -3.62 13.14 20.10
C LYS A 118 -2.28 13.33 19.38
N LEU A 119 -2.25 13.20 18.05
CA LEU A 119 -1.02 13.39 17.27
C LEU A 119 -0.51 14.84 17.34
N LYS A 120 -1.41 15.83 17.38
CA LYS A 120 -1.06 17.25 17.58
C LYS A 120 -0.45 17.48 18.97
N GLU A 121 -0.99 16.87 20.00
CA GLU A 121 -0.42 16.94 21.35
C GLU A 121 0.97 16.29 21.43
N GLU A 122 1.15 15.11 20.82
CA GLU A 122 2.46 14.42 20.80
C GLU A 122 3.53 15.25 20.08
N THR A 123 3.18 15.89 18.97
CA THR A 123 4.12 16.72 18.19
C THR A 123 4.47 18.02 18.89
N THR A 124 3.50 18.69 19.55
CA THR A 124 3.76 19.89 20.36
C THR A 124 4.58 19.59 21.61
N LYS A 125 4.33 18.45 22.26
CA LYS A 125 5.11 17.99 23.41
C LYS A 125 6.54 17.61 23.00
N ALA A 126 6.72 16.94 21.87
CA ALA A 126 8.04 16.62 21.32
C ALA A 126 8.83 17.88 20.91
N ALA A 127 8.15 18.94 20.45
CA ALA A 127 8.76 20.22 20.13
C ALA A 127 9.11 21.06 21.37
N SER A 128 8.30 21.00 22.43
CA SER A 128 8.52 21.70 23.70
C SER A 128 9.56 21.02 24.61
N GLY A 129 9.87 19.75 24.35
CA GLY A 129 10.85 18.95 25.10
C GLY A 129 12.28 18.98 24.56
N ARG A 130 12.65 19.94 23.71
CA ARG A 130 14.02 20.16 23.21
C ARG A 130 14.59 21.48 23.68
#